data_AF-A0A222P2F7-F1
#
_entry.id   AF-A0A222P2F7-F1
#
_cell.length_a   1.000
_cell.length_b   1.000
_cell.length_c   1.000
_cell.angle_alpha   90.00
_cell.angle_beta   90.00
_cell.angle_gamma   90.00
#
_symmetry.space_group_name_H-M   'P 1'
#
loop_
_entity.id
_entity.type
_entity.pdbx_description
1 polymer ?
#
loop_
_entity_poly.entity_id
_entity_poly.type
_entity_poly.pdbx_seq_one_letter_code
_entity_poly.pdbx_strand_id
1 'polypeptide(L)'
;MFVHKDRVVLLGDAAAGFLPTAGIGASMAMESAAVLAEELSRTDRTYLHWALSLYQKRRQKRVEKAQNDSRQLAKYMFVKSEVWAKLRNKLLKYYSIKNMAKGIDKSFQEPI
;
A
#
# COMPACT_ATOMS: atom_id res chain seq x y z
N MET A 1 7.12 1.02 -7.23
CA MET A 1 7.56 1.99 -8.26
C MET A 1 6.30 2.61 -8.82
N PHE A 2 5.97 3.82 -8.37
CA PHE A 2 4.88 4.60 -8.96
C PHE A 2 5.43 5.27 -10.22
N VAL A 3 4.73 5.13 -11.34
CA VAL A 3 5.23 5.61 -12.64
C VAL A 3 4.12 6.42 -13.28
N HIS A 4 4.36 7.71 -13.45
CA HIS A 4 3.71 8.44 -14.54
C HIS A 4 4.68 8.58 -15.71
N LYS A 5 4.20 8.36 -16.93
CA LYS A 5 4.91 8.64 -18.18
C LYS A 5 3.98 9.43 -19.07
N ASP A 6 4.37 10.66 -19.41
CA ASP A 6 3.57 11.61 -20.16
C ASP A 6 2.18 11.83 -19.55
N ARG A 7 1.14 11.24 -20.15
CA ARG A 7 -0.27 11.33 -19.75
C ARG A 7 -0.80 10.05 -19.10
N VAL A 8 0.07 9.08 -18.85
CA VAL A 8 -0.29 7.78 -18.28
C VAL A 8 0.21 7.74 -16.85
N VAL A 9 -0.66 7.31 -15.93
CA VAL A 9 -0.31 7.06 -14.54
C VAL A 9 -0.87 5.71 -14.09
N LEU A 10 -0.09 4.96 -13.33
CA LEU A 10 -0.52 3.69 -12.75
C LEU A 10 -0.89 3.90 -11.28
N LEU A 11 -1.94 3.21 -10.82
CA LEU A 11 -2.38 3.20 -9.41
C LEU A 11 -2.92 1.83 -9.01
N GLY A 12 -3.06 1.58 -7.71
CA GLY A 12 -3.51 0.31 -7.16
C GLY A 12 -2.53 -0.83 -7.45
N ASP A 13 -3.07 -2.04 -7.68
CA ASP A 13 -2.25 -3.24 -7.94
C ASP A 13 -1.38 -3.12 -9.20
N ALA A 14 -1.80 -2.30 -10.17
CA ALA A 14 -1.01 -2.00 -11.36
C ALA A 14 0.27 -1.21 -11.06
N ALA A 15 0.30 -0.43 -9.97
CA ALA A 15 1.47 0.33 -9.52
C ALA A 15 2.26 -0.37 -8.40
N ALA A 16 1.59 -1.16 -7.58
CA ALA A 16 2.21 -1.93 -6.51
C ALA A 16 1.37 -3.16 -6.18
N GLY A 17 1.90 -4.37 -6.48
CA GLY A 17 1.30 -5.60 -5.99
C GLY A 17 1.46 -5.72 -4.48
N PHE A 18 0.35 -5.58 -3.74
CA PHE A 18 0.31 -5.77 -2.30
C PHE A 18 0.10 -7.26 -1.96
N LEU A 19 0.63 -7.70 -0.82
CA LEU A 19 0.25 -9.01 -0.28
C LEU A 19 -1.23 -8.92 0.14
N PRO A 20 -2.07 -9.96 -0.01
CA PRO A 20 -3.48 -9.93 0.39
C PRO A 20 -3.62 -9.88 1.92
N THR A 21 -3.34 -8.71 2.48
CA THR A 21 -3.43 -8.37 3.89
C THR A 21 -4.70 -7.54 4.07
N ALA A 22 -5.73 -8.14 4.67
CA ALA A 22 -6.94 -7.48 5.18
C ALA A 22 -7.40 -6.19 4.44
N GLY A 23 -7.55 -6.22 3.11
CA GLY A 23 -8.08 -5.09 2.33
C GLY A 23 -7.16 -3.87 2.17
N ILE A 24 -5.87 -3.95 2.56
CA ILE A 24 -4.92 -2.83 2.45
C ILE A 24 -4.73 -2.40 1.00
N GLY A 25 -4.60 -3.35 0.06
CA GLY A 25 -4.44 -3.03 -1.37
C GLY A 25 -5.64 -2.28 -1.95
N ALA A 26 -6.86 -2.72 -1.63
CA ALA A 26 -8.09 -2.06 -2.08
C ALA A 26 -8.24 -0.65 -1.51
N SER A 27 -8.00 -0.49 -0.20
CA SER A 27 -8.07 0.82 0.47
C SER A 27 -7.04 1.79 -0.10
N MET A 28 -5.79 1.32 -0.28
CA MET A 28 -4.72 2.11 -0.88
C MET A 28 -5.03 2.50 -2.33
N ALA A 29 -5.69 1.63 -3.10
CA ALA A 29 -6.12 1.93 -4.46
C ALA A 29 -7.21 3.02 -4.46
N MET A 30 -8.22 2.93 -3.60
CA MET A 30 -9.29 3.93 -3.50
C MET A 30 -8.76 5.30 -3.05
N GLU A 31 -7.91 5.35 -2.03
CA GLU A 31 -7.27 6.61 -1.62
C GLU A 31 -6.43 7.21 -2.75
N SER A 32 -5.66 6.39 -3.46
CA SER A 32 -4.83 6.87 -4.56
C SER A 32 -5.67 7.32 -5.76
N ALA A 33 -6.86 6.76 -5.97
CA ALA A 33 -7.81 7.25 -6.96
C ALA A 33 -8.42 8.60 -6.55
N ALA A 34 -8.78 8.76 -5.27
CA ALA A 34 -9.32 10.01 -4.74
C ALA A 34 -8.32 11.18 -4.86
N VAL A 35 -7.05 10.96 -4.47
CA VAL A 35 -6.00 11.98 -4.61
C VAL A 35 -5.72 12.29 -6.08
N LEU A 36 -5.72 11.29 -6.97
CA LEU A 36 -5.56 11.55 -8.40
C LEU A 36 -6.71 12.41 -8.94
N ALA A 37 -7.95 12.11 -8.56
CA ALA A 37 -9.11 12.89 -8.97
C ALA A 37 -9.04 14.34 -8.45
N GLU A 38 -8.57 14.54 -7.21
CA GLU A 38 -8.34 15.88 -6.64
C GLU A 38 -7.33 16.68 -7.49
N GLU A 39 -6.15 16.11 -7.75
CA GLU A 39 -5.09 16.79 -8.54
C GLU A 39 -5.56 17.08 -9.97
N LEU A 40 -6.32 16.16 -10.59
CA LEU A 40 -6.87 16.35 -11.92
C LEU A 40 -8.00 17.39 -11.97
N SER A 41 -8.79 17.53 -10.90
CA SER A 41 -9.84 18.56 -10.83
C SER A 41 -9.32 19.99 -10.75
N ARG A 42 -8.04 20.15 -10.36
CA ARG A 42 -7.39 21.45 -10.13
C ARG A 42 -6.42 21.82 -11.25
N THR A 43 -6.42 21.08 -12.35
CA THR A 43 -5.46 21.23 -13.45
C THR A 43 -6.13 21.24 -14.82
N ASP A 44 -5.42 21.80 -15.79
CA ASP A 44 -5.80 21.77 -17.20
C ASP A 44 -4.75 21.01 -18.01
N ARG A 45 -5.03 20.79 -19.30
CA ARG A 45 -4.13 20.08 -20.23
C ARG A 45 -2.70 20.63 -20.24
N THR A 46 -2.52 21.92 -20.05
CA THR A 46 -1.22 22.60 -20.01
C THR A 46 -0.40 22.21 -18.79
N TYR A 47 -1.04 21.97 -17.64
CA TYR A 47 -0.40 21.71 -16.36
C TYR A 47 -0.53 20.25 -15.89
N LEU A 48 -1.10 19.38 -16.72
CA LEU A 48 -1.31 17.96 -16.43
C LEU A 48 -0.05 17.26 -15.93
N HIS A 49 1.11 17.53 -16.54
CA HIS A 49 2.37 16.92 -16.12
C HIS A 49 2.76 17.30 -14.68
N TRP A 50 2.51 18.55 -14.28
CA TRP A 50 2.74 19.02 -12.93
C TRP A 50 1.78 18.36 -11.93
N ALA A 51 0.50 18.24 -12.28
CA ALA A 51 -0.49 17.56 -11.45
C ALA A 51 -0.14 16.07 -11.23
N LEU A 52 0.28 15.36 -12.28
CA LEU A 52 0.73 13.97 -12.15
C LEU A 52 2.01 13.84 -11.30
N SER A 53 2.92 14.81 -11.39
CA SER A 53 4.12 14.86 -10.54
C SER A 53 3.78 15.10 -9.06
N LEU A 54 2.82 16.00 -8.79
CA LEU A 54 2.33 16.27 -7.43
C LEU A 54 1.62 15.05 -6.84
N TYR A 55 0.75 14.42 -7.64
CA TYR A 55 0.11 13.16 -7.30
C TYR A 55 1.14 12.08 -6.91
N GLN A 56 2.16 11.86 -7.77
CA GLN A 56 3.21 10.91 -7.49
C GLN A 56 3.93 11.26 -6.18
N LYS A 57 4.33 12.52 -5.99
CA LYS A 57 5.03 12.97 -4.78
C LYS A 57 4.21 12.74 -3.50
N ARG A 58 2.89 12.97 -3.54
CA ARG A 58 1.98 12.75 -2.40
C ARG A 58 1.82 11.27 -2.08
N ARG A 59 1.65 10.41 -3.08
CA ARG A 59 1.32 8.97 -2.86
C ARG A 59 2.53 8.05 -2.78
N GLN A 60 3.67 8.42 -3.36
CA GLN A 60 4.86 7.56 -3.45
C GLN A 60 5.27 7.02 -2.08
N LYS A 61 5.40 7.90 -1.07
CA LYS A 61 5.85 7.50 0.28
C LYS A 61 4.92 6.48 0.94
N ARG A 62 3.60 6.67 0.86
CA ARG A 62 2.60 5.76 1.47
C ARG A 62 2.56 4.43 0.74
N VAL A 63 2.56 4.44 -0.58
CA VAL A 63 2.53 3.22 -1.39
C VAL A 63 3.81 2.41 -1.20
N GLU A 64 4.98 3.04 -1.24
CA GLU A 64 6.26 2.34 -1.04
C GLU A 64 6.35 1.73 0.35
N LYS A 65 5.87 2.42 1.38
CA LYS A 65 5.77 1.89 2.75
C LYS A 65 4.87 0.65 2.79
N ALA A 66 3.63 0.76 2.31
CA ALA A 66 2.69 -0.38 2.29
C ALA A 66 3.21 -1.57 1.46
N GLN A 67 3.95 -1.30 0.38
CA GLN A 67 4.58 -2.34 -0.44
C GLN A 67 5.77 -3.00 0.29
N ASN A 68 6.59 -2.22 0.99
CA ASN A 68 7.70 -2.73 1.80
C ASN A 68 7.19 -3.58 2.96
N ASP A 69 6.16 -3.11 3.67
CA ASP A 69 5.51 -3.83 4.76
C ASP A 69 4.92 -5.15 4.26
N SER A 70 4.25 -5.13 3.10
CA SER A 70 3.75 -6.33 2.43
C SER A 70 4.86 -7.33 2.10
N ARG A 71 5.99 -6.85 1.54
CA ARG A 71 7.16 -7.70 1.23
C ARG A 71 7.81 -8.27 2.48
N GLN A 72 7.92 -7.49 3.55
CA GLN A 72 8.46 -7.98 4.82
C GLN A 72 7.54 -9.05 5.41
N LEU A 73 6.23 -8.80 5.43
CA LEU A 73 5.27 -9.78 5.92
C LEU A 73 5.31 -11.07 5.08
N ALA A 74 5.44 -10.97 3.76
CA ALA A 74 5.59 -12.13 2.88
C ALA A 74 6.81 -12.98 3.28
N LYS A 75 7.96 -12.35 3.59
CA LYS A 75 9.16 -13.07 4.06
C LYS A 75 8.92 -13.83 5.37
N TYR A 76 8.13 -13.29 6.30
CA TYR A 76 7.75 -13.97 7.55
C TYR A 76 6.67 -15.05 7.35
N MET A 77 5.76 -14.86 6.41
CA MET A 77 4.69 -15.83 6.12
C MET A 77 5.19 -17.04 5.32
N PHE A 78 6.11 -16.83 4.36
CA PHE A 78 6.65 -17.88 3.49
C PHE A 78 7.99 -18.46 3.98
N VAL A 79 8.12 -18.69 5.29
CA VAL A 79 9.28 -19.40 5.84
C VAL A 79 9.18 -20.89 5.49
N LYS A 80 10.15 -21.39 4.72
CA LYS A 80 10.16 -22.77 4.17
C LYS A 80 10.49 -23.87 5.18
N SER A 81 10.91 -23.54 6.40
CA SER A 81 11.34 -24.51 7.41
C SER A 81 10.15 -25.00 8.25
N GLU A 82 9.89 -26.32 8.28
CA GLU A 82 8.79 -26.93 9.05
C GLU A 82 8.81 -26.57 10.55
N VAL A 83 10.01 -26.45 11.13
CA VAL A 83 10.21 -26.08 12.55
C VAL A 83 9.71 -24.65 12.81
N TRP A 84 10.04 -23.72 11.93
CA TRP A 84 9.60 -22.33 12.03
C TRP A 84 8.10 -22.18 11.73
N ALA A 85 7.54 -22.98 10.83
CA ALA A 85 6.10 -23.02 10.58
C ALA A 85 5.32 -23.52 11.82
N LYS A 86 5.81 -24.57 12.50
CA LYS A 86 5.21 -25.08 13.75
C LYS A 86 5.33 -24.07 14.89
N LEU A 87 6.49 -23.44 15.05
CA LEU A 87 6.70 -22.40 16.06
C LEU A 87 5.82 -21.17 15.81
N ARG A 88 5.77 -20.67 14.56
CA ARG A 88 4.87 -19.59 14.13
C ARG A 88 3.42 -19.93 14.43
N ASN A 89 2.94 -21.11 14.07
CA ASN A 89 1.55 -21.52 14.33
C ASN A 89 1.24 -21.59 15.83
N LYS A 90 2.20 -21.97 16.68
CA LYS A 90 2.05 -22.00 18.13
C LYS A 90 2.07 -20.61 18.76
N LEU A 91 2.95 -19.73 18.26
CA LEU A 91 3.04 -18.33 18.70
C LEU A 91 1.83 -17.50 18.24
N LEU A 92 1.30 -17.73 17.02
CA LEU A 92 0.08 -17.05 16.53
C LEU A 92 -1.18 -17.40 17.34
N LYS A 93 -1.24 -18.60 17.92
CA LYS A 93 -2.32 -18.97 18.86
C LYS A 93 -2.21 -18.22 20.19
N TYR A 94 -1.02 -17.77 20.57
CA TYR A 94 -0.77 -17.12 21.85
C TYR A 94 -0.74 -15.58 21.73
N TYR A 95 -0.20 -15.06 20.63
CA TYR A 95 -0.24 -13.65 20.25
C TYR A 95 -1.54 -13.36 19.51
N SER A 96 -2.61 -13.24 20.31
CA SER A 96 -3.94 -12.82 19.91
C SER A 96 -3.97 -11.84 18.72
N ILE A 97 -4.78 -12.19 17.72
CA ILE A 97 -5.12 -11.44 16.49
C ILE A 97 -5.40 -9.95 16.77
N LYS A 98 -5.83 -9.62 17.99
CA LYS A 98 -6.13 -8.26 18.46
C LYS A 98 -4.91 -7.31 18.43
N ASN A 99 -3.69 -7.82 18.62
CA ASN A 99 -2.49 -6.97 18.61
C ASN A 99 -1.90 -6.78 17.21
N MET A 100 -2.06 -7.74 16.29
CA MET A 100 -1.70 -7.55 14.87
C MET A 100 -2.66 -6.59 14.17
N ALA A 101 -3.96 -6.62 14.51
CA ALA A 101 -4.96 -5.68 13.96
C ALA A 101 -4.67 -4.21 14.34
N LYS A 102 -4.04 -3.97 15.50
CA LYS A 102 -3.72 -2.63 15.99
C LYS A 102 -2.71 -1.88 15.10
N GLY A 103 -1.82 -2.61 14.42
CA GLY A 103 -0.86 -2.03 13.47
C GLY A 103 -1.51 -1.64 12.14
N ILE A 104 -2.54 -2.38 11.71
CA ILE A 104 -3.32 -2.10 10.50
C ILE A 104 -4.20 -0.87 10.71
N ASP A 105 -4.86 -0.77 11.88
CA ASP A 105 -5.69 0.37 12.28
C ASP A 105 -4.93 1.71 12.27
N LYS A 106 -3.65 1.69 12.67
CA LYS A 106 -2.79 2.89 12.68
C LYS A 106 -2.48 3.43 11.27
N SER A 107 -2.52 2.57 10.24
CA SER A 107 -2.27 3.01 8.86
C SER A 107 -3.47 3.72 8.22
N PHE A 108 -4.68 3.53 8.75
CA PHE A 108 -5.91 4.21 8.33
C PHE A 108 -6.11 5.59 8.98
N GLN A 109 -5.39 5.90 10.06
CA GLN A 109 -5.52 7.18 10.78
C GLN A 109 -4.66 8.31 10.20
N GLU A 110 -3.76 8.04 9.25
CA GLU A 110 -2.99 9.10 8.58
C GLU A 110 -3.90 9.82 7.56
N PRO A 111 -4.12 11.14 7.67
CA PRO A 111 -4.98 11.88 6.74
C PRO A 111 -4.44 11.80 5.29
N ILE A 112 -5.35 11.67 4.32
CA ILE A 112 -5.08 11.38 2.90
C ILE A 112 -4.47 12.58 2.15
#